data_AF-A0A4D4MFD9-F1
#
_entry.id   AF-A0A4D4MFD9-F1
#
_cell.length_a   1.000
_cell.length_b   1.000
_cell.length_c   1.000
_cell.angle_alpha   90.00
_cell.angle_beta   90.00
_cell.angle_gamma   90.00
#
_symmetry.space_group_name_H-M   'P 1'
#
loop_
_entity.id
_entity.type
_entity.pdbx_description
1 polymer ?
#
loop_
_entity_poly.entity_id
_entity_poly.type
_entity_poly.pdbx_seq_one_letter_code
_entity_poly.pdbx_strand_id
1 'polypeptide(L)'
;MSFTWRYVVRPDGSFCRVGNLDGSLDNVSAEELAQLHTTDRDDDEQPARPCSRCGGDLLLHWHGPLMTGVWMELCPACDARRPAARAFIQWYRDPDRDPKALPQLFEDWENETMHAHGWARAPQPEAPPSPPAHLRLVPRGQG
;
A
#
# COMPACT_ATOMS: atom_id res chain seq x y z
N MET A 1 3.47 -17.74 -3.30
CA MET A 1 3.66 -16.42 -3.96
C MET A 1 3.29 -15.38 -2.93
N SER A 2 4.22 -14.51 -2.53
CA SER A 2 3.96 -13.44 -1.56
C SER A 2 3.58 -12.18 -2.33
N PHE A 3 2.34 -11.73 -2.17
CA PHE A 3 1.95 -10.42 -2.68
C PHE A 3 2.50 -9.35 -1.74
N THR A 4 3.36 -8.47 -2.25
CA THR A 4 3.93 -7.37 -1.47
C THR A 4 3.65 -6.03 -2.16
N TRP A 5 3.39 -4.99 -1.38
CA TRP A 5 3.30 -3.63 -1.91
C TRP A 5 4.67 -2.96 -1.85
N ARG A 6 5.06 -2.29 -2.94
CA ARG A 6 6.25 -1.43 -2.99
C ARG A 6 5.80 0.03 -3.04
N TYR A 7 6.36 0.87 -2.19
CA TYR A 7 5.99 2.29 -2.10
C TYR A 7 7.13 3.16 -2.66
N VAL A 8 6.79 4.16 -3.47
CA VAL A 8 7.71 5.20 -3.94
C VAL A 8 7.25 6.52 -3.36
N VAL A 9 8.12 7.20 -2.60
CA VAL A 9 7.83 8.50 -1.98
C VAL A 9 8.65 9.57 -2.68
N ARG A 10 7.99 10.62 -3.16
CA ARG A 10 8.63 11.79 -3.77
C ARG A 10 9.00 12.82 -2.69
N PRO A 11 9.96 13.73 -2.97
CA PRO A 11 10.39 14.75 -2.01
C PRO A 11 9.25 15.67 -1.52
N ASP A 12 8.23 15.91 -2.36
CA ASP A 12 7.04 16.70 -2.02
C ASP A 12 6.08 15.97 -1.06
N GLY A 13 6.27 14.67 -0.83
CA GLY A 13 5.43 13.83 0.02
C GLY A 13 4.34 13.08 -0.70
N SER A 14 4.16 13.34 -2.00
CA SER A 14 3.34 12.49 -2.84
C SER A 14 3.98 11.10 -2.93
N PHE A 15 3.17 10.07 -3.10
CA PHE A 15 3.66 8.70 -3.22
C PHE A 15 2.76 7.87 -4.12
N CYS A 16 3.32 6.79 -4.65
CA CYS A 16 2.56 5.73 -5.30
C CYS A 16 2.89 4.37 -4.67
N ARG A 17 2.02 3.39 -4.85
CA ARG A 17 2.29 2.00 -4.49
C ARG A 17 2.09 1.08 -5.68
N VAL A 18 2.94 0.07 -5.78
CA VAL A 18 2.96 -0.91 -6.86
C VAL A 18 2.75 -2.30 -6.29
N GLY A 19 1.84 -3.06 -6.89
CA GLY A 19 1.64 -4.44 -6.52
C GLY A 19 2.75 -5.32 -7.08
N ASN A 20 3.50 -5.98 -6.22
CA ASN A 20 4.51 -6.98 -6.60
C ASN A 20 3.90 -8.38 -6.46
N LEU A 21 3.27 -8.85 -7.54
CA LEU A 21 2.52 -10.11 -7.56
C LEU A 21 3.42 -11.34 -7.73
N ASP A 22 4.56 -11.18 -8.41
CA ASP A 22 5.46 -12.25 -8.84
C ASP A 22 6.87 -12.16 -8.22
N GLY A 23 7.11 -11.16 -7.37
CA GLY A 23 8.44 -10.91 -6.78
C GLY A 23 9.40 -10.20 -7.74
N SER A 24 8.98 -9.85 -8.96
CA SER A 24 9.83 -9.19 -9.95
C SER A 24 10.39 -7.84 -9.47
N LEU A 25 9.70 -7.20 -8.53
CA LEU A 25 10.09 -5.89 -7.97
C LEU A 25 10.95 -5.99 -6.70
N ASP A 26 11.33 -7.20 -6.26
CA ASP A 26 12.10 -7.39 -5.02
C ASP A 26 13.55 -6.87 -5.14
N ASN A 27 14.14 -6.98 -6.34
CA ASN A 27 15.50 -6.54 -6.61
C ASN A 27 15.58 -5.13 -7.22
N VAL A 28 14.43 -4.47 -7.42
CA VAL A 28 14.36 -3.13 -8.02
C VAL A 28 14.62 -2.09 -6.94
N SER A 29 15.58 -1.20 -7.18
CA SER A 29 15.89 -0.09 -6.27
C SER A 29 14.76 0.95 -6.23
N ALA A 30 14.73 1.78 -5.18
CA ALA A 30 13.74 2.86 -5.08
C ALA A 30 13.84 3.86 -6.23
N GLU A 31 15.06 4.08 -6.76
CA GLU A 31 15.34 5.00 -7.87
C GLU A 31 14.80 4.44 -9.20
N GLU A 32 15.02 3.16 -9.47
CA GLU A 32 14.46 2.47 -10.65
C GLU A 32 12.93 2.40 -10.56
N LEU A 33 12.39 2.14 -9.37
CA LEU A 33 10.95 2.10 -9.14
C LEU A 33 10.30 3.48 -9.39
N ALA A 34 10.98 4.57 -9.03
CA ALA A 34 10.53 5.93 -9.30
C ALA A 34 10.51 6.25 -10.80
N GLN A 35 11.49 5.76 -11.57
CA GLN A 35 11.56 5.95 -13.02
C GLN A 35 10.44 5.23 -13.78
N LEU A 36 10.04 4.05 -13.32
CA LEU A 36 8.90 3.31 -13.89
C LEU A 36 7.58 4.06 -13.72
N HIS A 37 7.44 4.86 -12.66
CA HIS A 37 6.23 5.63 -12.36
C HIS A 37 6.22 7.06 -12.91
N THR A 38 7.35 7.62 -13.33
CA THR A 38 7.37 8.94 -13.99
C THR A 38 6.60 8.97 -15.33
N THR A 39 6.29 7.82 -15.91
CA THR A 39 5.48 7.69 -17.13
C THR A 39 3.96 7.65 -16.89
N ASP A 40 3.50 7.50 -15.65
CA ASP A 40 2.07 7.50 -15.28
C ASP A 40 1.55 8.93 -15.00
N ARG A 41 2.06 9.86 -15.82
CA ARG A 41 1.99 11.31 -15.66
C ARG A 41 0.68 11.86 -16.25
N ASP A 42 -0.44 11.36 -15.77
CA ASP A 42 -1.78 11.89 -16.09
C ASP A 42 -2.62 12.22 -14.84
N ASP A 43 -2.09 11.98 -13.63
CA ASP A 43 -2.75 12.39 -12.38
C ASP A 43 -2.33 13.81 -11.90
N ASP A 44 -1.30 14.41 -12.50
CA ASP A 44 -0.81 15.75 -12.14
C ASP A 44 -1.78 16.90 -12.51
N GLU A 45 -2.87 16.62 -13.26
CA GLU A 45 -3.88 17.60 -13.67
C GLU A 45 -5.30 17.36 -13.12
N GLN A 46 -5.52 16.34 -12.26
CA GLN A 46 -6.84 16.21 -11.63
C GLN A 46 -7.04 17.34 -10.60
N PRO A 47 -8.10 18.17 -10.72
CA PRO A 47 -8.37 19.21 -9.75
C PRO A 47 -8.54 18.59 -8.38
N ALA A 48 -7.92 19.20 -7.36
CA ALA A 48 -8.01 18.76 -5.98
C ALA A 48 -9.49 18.55 -5.62
N ARG A 49 -9.90 17.28 -5.49
CA ARG A 49 -11.29 16.95 -5.17
C ARG A 49 -11.57 17.43 -3.74
N PRO A 50 -12.61 18.24 -3.51
CA PRO A 50 -12.99 18.60 -2.15
C PRO A 50 -13.50 17.36 -1.42
N CYS A 51 -13.35 17.33 -0.11
CA CYS A 51 -13.86 16.25 0.72
C CYS A 51 -15.37 16.12 0.54
N SER A 52 -15.85 14.93 0.17
CA SER A 52 -17.30 14.68 0.01
C SER A 52 -18.11 14.90 1.29
N ARG A 53 -17.47 14.81 2.46
CA ARG A 53 -18.11 14.95 3.79
C ARG A 53 -18.28 16.39 4.24
N CYS A 54 -17.31 17.27 3.95
CA CYS A 54 -17.30 18.64 4.47
C CYS A 54 -16.99 19.74 3.44
N GLY A 55 -16.66 19.37 2.21
CA GLY A 55 -16.26 20.30 1.14
C GLY A 55 -14.86 20.90 1.29
N GLY A 56 -14.12 20.56 2.34
CA GLY A 56 -12.76 21.09 2.59
C GLY A 56 -11.67 20.35 1.83
N ASP A 57 -10.43 20.83 1.97
CA ASP A 57 -9.28 20.26 1.27
C ASP A 57 -8.94 18.84 1.78
N LEU A 58 -8.63 17.96 0.83
CA LEU A 58 -8.11 16.62 1.10
C LEU A 58 -6.58 16.64 1.10
N LEU A 59 -5.98 15.89 2.02
CA LEU A 59 -4.53 15.60 1.95
C LEU A 59 -4.23 14.49 0.98
N LEU A 60 -5.15 13.54 0.85
CA LEU A 60 -5.02 12.38 -0.01
C LEU A 60 -6.41 11.92 -0.46
N HIS A 61 -6.54 11.60 -1.73
CA HIS A 61 -7.59 10.73 -2.22
C HIS A 61 -6.94 9.50 -2.85
N TRP A 62 -7.47 8.33 -2.55
CA TRP A 62 -6.92 7.07 -3.01
C TRP A 62 -8.02 6.22 -3.60
N HIS A 63 -7.79 5.66 -4.78
CA HIS A 63 -8.73 4.67 -5.30
C HIS A 63 -8.62 3.44 -4.40
N GLY A 64 -9.69 3.11 -3.67
CA GLY A 64 -9.75 1.96 -2.77
C GLY A 64 -9.43 0.66 -3.50
N PRO A 65 -9.42 -0.48 -2.79
CA PRO A 65 -8.96 -1.76 -3.32
C PRO A 65 -9.45 -1.95 -4.75
N LEU A 66 -8.55 -2.27 -5.69
CA LEU A 66 -8.66 -2.10 -7.15
C LEU A 66 -10.03 -2.47 -7.77
N MET A 67 -10.80 -3.32 -7.10
CA MET A 67 -12.08 -3.88 -7.55
C MET A 67 -13.34 -3.20 -6.95
N THR A 68 -13.21 -2.30 -5.98
CA THR A 68 -14.36 -1.72 -5.25
C THR A 68 -14.92 -0.46 -5.88
N GLY A 69 -14.12 0.27 -6.68
CA GLY A 69 -14.53 1.53 -7.31
C GLY A 69 -14.79 2.69 -6.35
N VAL A 70 -14.42 2.56 -5.07
CA VAL A 70 -14.67 3.58 -4.04
C VAL A 70 -13.43 4.43 -3.82
N TRP A 71 -13.61 5.73 -3.84
CA TRP A 71 -12.59 6.70 -3.46
C TRP A 71 -12.50 6.80 -1.94
N MET A 72 -11.32 6.56 -1.41
CA MET A 72 -10.97 6.75 0.00
C MET A 72 -10.38 8.14 0.17
N GLU A 73 -10.88 8.89 1.15
CA GLU A 73 -10.52 10.29 1.37
C GLU A 73 -9.83 10.46 2.73
N LEU A 74 -8.68 11.12 2.75
CA LEU A 74 -8.02 11.58 3.98
C LEU A 74 -8.29 13.08 4.16
N CYS A 75 -9.29 13.39 4.99
CA CYS A 75 -9.67 14.76 5.28
C CYS A 75 -9.20 15.17 6.69
N PRO A 76 -8.38 16.21 6.83
CA PRO A 76 -7.90 16.64 8.14
C PRO A 76 -9.00 17.07 9.12
N ALA A 77 -10.14 17.56 8.61
CA ALA A 77 -11.24 17.99 9.45
C ALA A 77 -12.08 16.78 9.92
N CYS A 78 -12.46 15.91 8.98
CA CYS A 78 -13.35 14.78 9.29
C CYS A 78 -12.63 13.63 10.00
N ASP A 79 -11.36 13.39 9.69
CA ASP A 79 -10.62 12.22 10.16
C ASP A 79 -9.72 12.50 11.38
N ALA A 80 -9.70 13.73 11.91
CA ALA A 80 -8.84 14.11 13.05
C ALA A 80 -9.00 13.25 14.31
N ARG A 81 -10.14 12.58 14.46
CA ARG A 81 -10.46 11.73 15.62
C ARG A 81 -10.27 10.23 15.37
N ARG A 82 -10.03 9.83 14.12
CA ARG A 82 -9.81 8.43 13.76
C ARG A 82 -8.32 8.10 13.97
N PRO A 83 -7.97 7.10 14.79
CA PRO A 83 -6.58 6.85 15.19
C PRO A 83 -5.59 6.76 14.02
N ALA A 84 -5.87 5.91 13.03
CA ALA A 84 -4.91 5.67 11.94
C ALA A 84 -4.85 6.87 10.99
N ALA A 85 -6.01 7.41 10.61
CA ALA A 85 -6.06 8.62 9.78
C ALA A 85 -5.37 9.82 10.46
N ARG A 86 -5.54 10.00 11.78
CA ARG A 86 -4.89 11.07 12.54
C ARG A 86 -3.37 10.92 12.50
N ALA A 87 -2.85 9.72 12.72
CA ALA A 87 -1.41 9.45 12.63
C ALA A 87 -0.88 9.76 11.22
N PHE A 88 -1.65 9.37 10.19
CA PHE A 88 -1.26 9.64 8.82
C PHE A 88 -1.31 11.13 8.46
N ILE A 89 -2.33 11.87 8.91
CA ILE A 89 -2.41 13.34 8.78
C ILE A 89 -1.21 14.03 9.43
N GLN A 90 -0.79 13.56 10.61
CA GLN A 90 0.37 14.12 11.30
C GLN A 90 1.64 13.91 10.50
N TRP A 91 1.88 12.69 10.01
CA TRP A 91 3.01 12.38 9.14
C TRP A 91 3.02 13.21 7.85
N TYR A 92 1.85 13.40 7.22
CA TYR A 92 1.75 14.18 5.97
C TYR A 92 2.13 15.65 6.17
N ARG A 93 1.80 16.21 7.34
CA ARG A 93 2.07 17.62 7.70
C ARG A 93 3.48 17.85 8.23
N ASP A 94 4.20 16.79 8.58
CA ASP A 94 5.55 16.87 9.11
C ASP A 94 6.55 17.07 7.94
N PRO A 95 7.31 18.19 7.92
CA PRO A 95 8.34 18.40 6.89
C PRO A 95 9.53 17.45 7.03
N ASP A 96 9.78 16.91 8.22
CA ASP A 96 10.89 15.99 8.54
C ASP A 96 10.44 14.53 8.59
N ARG A 97 9.27 14.24 8.01
CA ARG A 97 8.64 12.91 8.01
C ARG A 97 9.58 11.82 7.49
N ASP A 98 9.62 10.68 8.20
CA ASP A 98 10.37 9.50 7.76
C ASP A 98 9.58 8.74 6.67
N PRO A 99 10.10 8.65 5.42
CA PRO A 99 9.46 7.90 4.34
C PRO A 99 9.26 6.41 4.66
N LYS A 100 10.07 5.84 5.55
CA LYS A 100 9.96 4.42 5.93
C LYS A 100 8.72 4.11 6.76
N ALA A 101 8.11 5.12 7.38
CA ALA A 101 6.87 4.96 8.14
C ALA A 101 5.63 4.90 7.24
N LEU A 102 5.73 5.39 6.00
CA LEU A 102 4.60 5.51 5.09
C LEU A 102 3.86 4.17 4.85
N PRO A 103 4.53 3.04 4.56
CA PRO A 103 3.82 1.79 4.26
C PRO A 103 2.86 1.38 5.38
N GLN A 104 3.32 1.43 6.63
CA GLN A 104 2.51 1.07 7.79
C GLN A 104 1.36 2.06 8.00
N LEU A 105 1.65 3.37 7.97
CA LEU A 105 0.65 4.41 8.16
C LEU A 105 -0.46 4.35 7.09
N PHE A 106 -0.06 4.10 5.84
CA PHE A 106 -0.99 3.95 4.74
C PHE A 106 -1.87 2.71 4.93
N GLU A 107 -1.28 1.56 5.24
CA GLU A 107 -2.03 0.30 5.42
C GLU A 107 -2.99 0.37 6.60
N ASP A 108 -2.58 1.01 7.71
CA ASP A 108 -3.44 1.22 8.87
C ASP A 108 -4.62 2.14 8.54
N TRP A 109 -4.37 3.25 7.83
CA TRP A 109 -5.43 4.15 7.38
C TRP A 109 -6.38 3.50 6.36
N GLU A 110 -5.82 2.74 5.41
CA GLU A 110 -6.59 1.99 4.42
C GLU A 110 -7.50 0.99 5.13
N ASN A 111 -6.97 0.20 6.07
CA ASN A 111 -7.74 -0.75 6.87
C ASN A 111 -8.82 -0.06 7.71
N GLU A 112 -8.48 1.03 8.40
CA GLU A 112 -9.43 1.78 9.21
C GLU A 112 -10.60 2.32 8.36
N THR A 113 -10.32 2.74 7.12
CA THR A 113 -11.33 3.24 6.20
C THR A 113 -12.14 2.12 5.57
N MET A 114 -11.51 1.00 5.20
CA MET A 114 -12.23 -0.22 4.79
C MET A 114 -13.21 -0.69 5.88
N HIS A 115 -12.76 -0.73 7.14
CA HIS A 115 -13.60 -1.13 8.27
C HIS A 115 -14.79 -0.20 8.47
N ALA A 116 -14.62 1.12 8.29
CA ALA A 116 -15.72 2.07 8.35
C ALA A 116 -16.76 1.84 7.24
N HIS A 117 -16.36 1.27 6.10
CA HIS A 117 -17.25 0.83 5.02
C HIS A 117 -17.80 -0.59 5.20
N GLY A 118 -17.51 -1.25 6.32
CA GLY A 118 -17.92 -2.64 6.58
C GLY A 118 -17.10 -3.67 5.80
N TRP A 119 -15.94 -3.30 5.27
CA TRP A 119 -15.04 -4.20 4.56
C TRP A 119 -13.90 -4.66 5.46
N ALA A 120 -13.37 -5.84 5.15
CA ALA A 120 -12.16 -6.38 5.75
C ALA A 120 -11.31 -7.02 4.64
N ARG A 121 -9.99 -7.03 4.82
CA ARG A 121 -9.11 -7.81 3.94
C ARG A 121 -9.43 -9.29 4.12
N ALA A 122 -9.53 -10.03 3.01
CA ALA A 122 -9.56 -11.48 3.09
C ALA A 122 -8.25 -11.97 3.73
N PRO A 123 -8.30 -12.95 4.66
CA PRO A 123 -7.09 -13.63 5.11
C PRO A 123 -6.35 -14.17 3.87
N GLN A 124 -5.05 -13.92 3.76
CA GLN A 124 -4.28 -14.62 2.74
C GLN A 124 -4.35 -16.12 3.04
N PRO A 125 -4.62 -16.98 2.04
CA PRO A 125 -4.48 -18.41 2.22
C PRO A 125 -3.05 -18.70 2.70
N GLU A 126 -2.90 -19.31 3.87
CA GLU A 126 -1.60 -19.82 4.30
C GLU A 126 -1.05 -20.70 3.17
N ALA A 127 0.21 -20.46 2.81
CA ALA A 127 0.88 -21.33 1.84
C ALA A 127 0.79 -22.76 2.38
N PRO A 128 0.30 -23.73 1.58
CA PRO A 128 0.23 -25.12 2.04
C PRO A 128 1.62 -25.55 2.50
N PRO A 129 1.73 -26.29 3.62
CA PRO A 129 3.02 -26.69 4.15
C PRO A 129 3.81 -27.41 3.06
N SER A 130 5.06 -26.97 2.86
CA SER A 130 5.97 -27.59 1.90
C SER A 130 6.02 -29.10 2.15
N PRO A 131 5.87 -29.95 1.11
CA PRO A 131 5.93 -31.39 1.30
C PRO A 131 7.28 -31.77 1.93
N PRO A 132 7.30 -32.71 2.89
CA PRO A 132 8.54 -33.10 3.55
C PRO A 132 9.54 -33.60 2.51
N ALA A 133 10.79 -33.15 2.62
CA ALA A 133 11.87 -33.56 1.74
C ALA A 133 11.93 -35.09 1.68
N HIS A 134 11.74 -35.67 0.49
CA HIS A 134 11.88 -37.10 0.27
C HIS A 134 13.34 -37.52 0.48
N LEU A 135 13.70 -37.86 1.72
CA LEU A 135 14.93 -38.57 2.04
C LEU A 135 14.80 -40.01 1.53
N ARG A 136 15.09 -40.27 0.26
CA ARG A 136 15.47 -41.62 -0.21
C ARG A 136 16.38 -41.58 -1.43
N LEU A 137 17.68 -41.73 -1.19
CA LEU A 137 18.53 -42.57 -2.04
C LEU A 137 19.32 -43.50 -1.12
N VAL A 138 18.75 -44.68 -0.91
CA VAL A 138 19.46 -45.84 -0.36
C VAL A 138 20.36 -46.35 -1.49
N PRO A 139 21.68 -46.51 -1.30
CA PRO A 139 22.51 -47.20 -2.29
C PRO A 139 22.10 -48.68 -2.33
N ARG A 140 21.66 -49.15 -3.50
CA ARG A 140 21.44 -50.57 -3.75
C ARG A 140 22.79 -51.29 -3.74
N GLY A 141 22.95 -52.23 -2.82
CA GLY A 141 24.05 -53.20 -2.83
C GLY A 141 23.83 -54.31 -3.87
N GLN A 142 24.95 -54.66 -4.51
CA GLN A 142 25.40 -55.94 -5.06
C GLN A 142 24.60 -56.72 -6.13
N GLY A 143 25.30 -56.94 -7.24
CA GLY A 143 25.27 -58.12 -8.11
C GLY A 143 26.66 -58.30 -8.70
#